data_AF-A0A7S3F9T8-F1
#
_entry.id   AF-A0A7S3F9T8-F1
#
_cell.length_a   1.000
_cell.length_b   1.000
_cell.length_c   1.000
_cell.angle_alpha   90.00
_cell.angle_beta   90.00
_cell.angle_gamma   90.00
#
_symmetry.space_group_name_H-M   'P 1'
#
loop_
_entity.id
_entity.type
_entity.pdbx_description
1 polymer ?
#
loop_
_entity_poly.entity_id
_entity_poly.type
_entity_poly.pdbx_seq_one_letter_code
_entity_poly.pdbx_strand_id
1 'polypeptide(L)'
;FWAIRAPFGLLAVHAGETEAVHAKTLEACYKDKVIDVDGQADILILAPTALGPYTKDCYCNPLLVNTYALGYYFNMYVGGVPLLRKGGCVVVVNEMHYKWSEPAHTTYKELFENVVANHGGLEEFEQFQESFATNDRLNDIYRAGHGPAGVHGFYMYTWAAHGMDNVGKVFLVGGTDKRGSDVL
;
A
#
# COMPACT_ATOMS: atom_id res chain seq x y z
N PHE A 1 15.20 10.82 11.16
CA PHE A 1 15.80 10.70 9.82
C PHE A 1 15.92 9.21 9.51
N TRP A 2 15.17 8.71 8.54
CA TRP A 2 15.27 7.29 8.13
C TRP A 2 16.57 7.12 7.33
N ALA A 3 17.47 6.24 7.81
CA ALA A 3 18.78 6.02 7.21
C ALA A 3 18.75 5.11 5.96
N ILE A 4 17.57 4.60 5.59
CA ILE A 4 17.41 3.66 4.48
C ILE A 4 17.25 4.47 3.19
N ARG A 5 18.20 4.32 2.26
CA ARG A 5 18.07 4.84 0.90
C ARG A 5 17.51 3.75 0.02
N ALA A 6 16.48 4.07 -0.77
CA ALA A 6 16.07 3.18 -1.83
C ALA A 6 17.23 3.00 -2.83
N PRO A 7 17.45 1.79 -3.37
CA PRO A 7 18.54 1.49 -4.28
C PRO A 7 18.25 2.03 -5.69
N PHE A 8 17.98 3.33 -5.80
CA PHE A 8 17.77 3.98 -7.08
C PHE A 8 19.10 4.02 -7.85
N GLY A 9 19.08 3.46 -9.06
CA GLY A 9 20.23 3.40 -9.95
C GLY A 9 19.79 3.17 -11.39
N LEU A 10 20.67 3.46 -12.34
CA LEU A 10 20.42 3.18 -13.74
C LEU A 10 20.57 1.67 -13.99
N LEU A 11 19.48 1.02 -14.40
CA LEU A 11 19.49 -0.41 -14.74
C LEU A 11 20.00 -0.65 -16.17
N ALA A 12 19.40 0.03 -17.15
CA ALA A 12 19.76 -0.05 -18.56
C ALA A 12 19.32 1.21 -19.33
N VAL A 13 19.95 1.49 -20.47
CA VAL A 13 19.51 2.51 -21.43
C VAL A 13 19.38 1.85 -22.79
N HIS A 14 18.21 1.96 -23.40
CA HIS A 14 17.93 1.50 -24.76
C HIS A 14 17.38 2.67 -25.57
N ALA A 15 17.89 2.85 -26.78
CA ALA A 15 17.45 3.89 -27.70
C ALA A 15 17.19 3.27 -29.07
N GLY A 16 16.10 3.65 -29.73
CA GLY A 16 15.65 3.05 -30.99
C GLY A 16 14.14 3.14 -31.17
N GLU A 17 13.62 2.26 -32.03
CA GLU A 17 12.19 2.09 -32.25
C GLU A 17 11.48 1.60 -30.96
N THR A 18 10.31 2.17 -30.68
CA THR A 18 9.60 2.07 -29.39
C THR A 18 9.34 0.63 -28.94
N GLU A 19 8.77 -0.21 -29.81
CA GLU A 19 8.43 -1.59 -29.44
C GLU A 19 9.70 -2.44 -29.24
N ALA A 20 10.69 -2.25 -30.10
CA ALA A 20 11.98 -2.93 -30.00
C ALA A 20 12.72 -2.58 -28.69
N VAL A 21 12.68 -1.32 -28.24
CA VAL A 21 13.29 -0.93 -26.96
C VAL A 21 12.43 -1.30 -25.76
N HIS A 22 11.10 -1.34 -25.91
CA HIS A 22 10.19 -1.77 -24.84
C HIS A 22 10.48 -3.21 -24.43
N ALA A 23 10.61 -4.13 -25.39
CA ALA A 23 10.92 -5.54 -25.11
C ALA A 23 12.24 -5.71 -24.34
N LYS A 24 13.32 -5.01 -24.75
CA LYS A 24 14.62 -5.03 -24.05
C LYS A 24 14.55 -4.42 -22.65
N THR A 25 13.76 -3.37 -22.49
CA THR A 25 13.54 -2.71 -21.20
C THR A 25 12.84 -3.66 -20.23
N LEU A 26 11.79 -4.36 -20.69
CA LEU A 26 11.12 -5.37 -19.88
C LEU A 26 12.08 -6.51 -19.53
N GLU A 27 12.85 -7.04 -20.47
CA GLU A 27 13.84 -8.09 -20.18
C GLU A 27 14.81 -7.68 -19.06
N ALA A 28 15.33 -6.45 -19.10
CA ALA A 28 16.18 -5.92 -18.02
C ALA A 28 15.44 -5.84 -16.68
N CYS A 29 14.21 -5.33 -16.67
CA CYS A 29 13.37 -5.26 -15.47
C CYS A 29 13.07 -6.65 -14.89
N TYR A 30 12.71 -7.63 -15.72
CA TYR A 30 12.44 -9.00 -15.29
C TYR A 30 13.68 -9.63 -14.67
N LYS A 31 14.85 -9.47 -15.32
CA LYS A 31 16.13 -9.97 -14.81
C LYS A 31 16.52 -9.37 -13.44
N ASP A 32 16.20 -8.10 -13.21
CA ASP A 32 16.55 -7.41 -11.96
C ASP A 32 15.53 -7.63 -10.82
N LYS A 33 14.24 -7.76 -11.15
CA LYS A 33 13.15 -7.73 -10.16
C LYS A 33 12.48 -9.08 -9.91
N VAL A 34 12.59 -10.04 -10.82
CA VAL A 34 11.92 -11.33 -10.70
C VAL A 34 12.91 -12.37 -10.18
N ILE A 35 12.45 -13.14 -9.20
CA ILE A 35 13.23 -14.18 -8.54
C ILE A 35 12.40 -15.46 -8.65
N ASP A 36 13.03 -16.56 -9.04
CA ASP A 36 12.38 -17.87 -9.07
C ASP A 36 12.16 -18.38 -7.64
N VAL A 37 10.97 -18.91 -7.40
CA VAL A 37 10.55 -19.48 -6.10
C VAL A 37 9.85 -20.82 -6.32
N ASP A 38 10.00 -21.73 -5.37
CA ASP A 38 9.38 -23.06 -5.42
C ASP A 38 7.97 -23.03 -4.82
N GLY A 39 6.97 -22.79 -5.67
CA GLY A 39 5.56 -22.87 -5.32
C GLY A 39 5.08 -21.79 -4.34
N GLN A 40 3.94 -22.04 -3.71
CA GLN A 40 3.32 -21.12 -2.74
C GLN A 40 3.73 -21.46 -1.30
N ALA A 41 3.71 -20.45 -0.43
CA ALA A 41 3.93 -20.55 0.99
C ALA A 41 2.61 -20.62 1.77
N ASP A 42 2.61 -21.27 2.93
CA ASP A 42 1.51 -21.24 3.91
C ASP A 42 1.59 -19.99 4.82
N ILE A 43 2.81 -19.44 4.96
CA ILE A 43 3.10 -18.25 5.75
C ILE A 43 3.95 -17.31 4.89
N LEU A 44 3.49 -16.08 4.70
CA LEU A 44 4.22 -15.03 3.99
C LEU A 44 4.59 -13.91 4.96
N ILE A 45 5.89 -13.58 5.04
CA ILE A 45 6.39 -12.52 5.92
C ILE A 45 6.64 -11.27 5.07
N LEU A 46 5.98 -10.17 5.43
CA LEU A 46 6.06 -8.90 4.72
C LEU A 46 6.53 -7.81 5.68
N ALA A 47 7.56 -7.06 5.29
CA ALA A 47 8.12 -5.97 6.08
C ALA A 47 7.97 -4.64 5.35
N PRO A 48 6.75 -4.06 5.28
CA PRO A 48 6.54 -2.75 4.67
C PRO A 48 7.35 -1.70 5.41
N THR A 49 8.03 -0.83 4.66
CA THR A 49 8.80 0.28 5.22
C THR A 49 8.23 1.62 4.75
N ALA A 50 8.73 2.72 5.30
CA ALA A 50 8.38 4.06 4.81
C ALA A 50 8.99 4.40 3.43
N LEU A 51 9.63 3.45 2.74
CA LEU A 51 10.09 3.63 1.37
C LEU A 51 9.02 3.12 0.39
N GLY A 52 8.27 4.04 -0.18
CA GLY A 52 7.29 3.73 -1.21
C GLY A 52 6.63 4.97 -1.80
N PRO A 53 5.75 4.78 -2.79
CA PRO A 53 5.18 5.87 -3.59
C PRO A 53 4.31 6.84 -2.77
N TYR A 54 3.77 6.43 -1.62
CA TYR A 54 2.82 7.22 -0.82
C TYR A 54 3.38 7.76 0.50
N THR A 55 4.66 7.52 0.75
CA THR A 55 5.33 7.90 2.00
C THR A 55 6.43 8.92 1.78
N LYS A 56 6.52 9.53 0.58
CA LYS A 56 7.48 10.59 0.31
C LYS A 56 7.27 11.75 1.29
N ASP A 57 8.31 12.04 2.07
CA ASP A 57 8.34 13.07 3.11
C ASP A 57 7.22 12.94 4.17
N CYS A 58 6.61 11.75 4.28
CA CYS A 58 5.49 11.47 5.16
C CYS A 58 5.70 10.21 6.01
N TYR A 59 4.99 10.10 7.14
CA TYR A 59 5.01 8.88 7.96
C TYR A 59 4.35 7.70 7.25
N CYS A 60 4.85 6.47 7.46
CA CYS A 60 4.10 5.27 7.10
C CYS A 60 2.98 5.08 8.13
N ASN A 61 1.82 5.67 7.86
CA ASN A 61 0.65 5.60 8.73
C ASN A 61 -0.03 4.21 8.64
N PRO A 62 -0.94 3.86 9.55
CA PRO A 62 -1.57 2.52 9.56
C PRO A 62 -2.26 2.15 8.24
N LEU A 63 -2.96 3.10 7.59
CA LEU A 63 -3.60 2.89 6.29
C LEU A 63 -2.57 2.44 5.24
N LEU A 64 -1.43 3.12 5.18
CA LEU A 64 -0.35 2.78 4.24
C LEU A 64 0.33 1.46 4.57
N VAL A 65 0.39 1.05 5.84
CA VAL A 65 0.93 -0.27 6.20
C VAL A 65 0.03 -1.38 5.65
N ASN A 66 -1.30 -1.27 5.75
CA ASN A 66 -2.23 -2.18 5.10
C ASN A 66 -2.06 -2.14 3.57
N THR A 67 -2.08 -0.95 2.96
CA THR A 67 -1.92 -0.82 1.51
C THR A 67 -0.62 -1.46 1.03
N TYR A 68 0.49 -1.27 1.74
CA TYR A 68 1.77 -1.82 1.32
C TYR A 68 1.83 -3.34 1.52
N ALA A 69 1.35 -3.85 2.66
CA ALA A 69 1.38 -5.27 2.95
C ALA A 69 0.41 -6.06 2.05
N LEU A 70 -0.88 -5.75 2.13
CA LEU A 70 -1.94 -6.54 1.51
C LEU A 70 -2.31 -6.07 0.10
N GLY A 71 -1.97 -4.82 -0.25
CA GLY A 71 -2.23 -4.27 -1.58
C GLY A 71 -1.03 -4.33 -2.53
N TYR A 72 0.16 -3.91 -2.10
CA TYR A 72 1.34 -3.97 -2.95
C TYR A 72 2.06 -5.31 -2.85
N TYR A 73 2.64 -5.60 -1.69
CA TYR A 73 3.61 -6.68 -1.56
C TYR A 73 2.96 -8.05 -1.75
N PHE A 74 1.74 -8.23 -1.25
CA PHE A 74 0.94 -9.44 -1.53
C PHE A 74 0.75 -9.68 -3.03
N ASN A 75 0.61 -8.61 -3.82
CA ASN A 75 0.39 -8.66 -5.27
C ASN A 75 1.67 -8.62 -6.12
N MET A 76 2.86 -8.70 -5.49
CA MET A 76 4.15 -8.73 -6.20
C MET A 76 4.51 -10.16 -6.63
N TYR A 77 3.78 -10.69 -7.62
CA TYR A 77 4.05 -11.99 -8.23
C TYR A 77 3.86 -11.95 -9.75
N VAL A 78 4.46 -12.90 -10.44
CA VAL A 78 4.35 -13.07 -11.91
C VAL A 78 3.47 -14.30 -12.20
N GLY A 79 2.69 -14.25 -13.28
CA GLY A 79 1.90 -15.40 -13.74
C GLY A 79 0.53 -15.58 -13.09
N GLY A 80 0.06 -14.60 -12.30
CA GLY A 80 -1.32 -14.59 -11.80
C GLY A 80 -1.56 -15.38 -10.52
N VAL A 81 -0.54 -16.03 -9.96
CA VAL A 81 -0.66 -16.86 -8.75
C VAL A 81 0.05 -16.18 -7.56
N PRO A 82 -0.66 -15.83 -6.47
CA PRO A 82 -0.05 -15.25 -5.28
C PRO A 82 1.01 -16.14 -4.64
N LEU A 83 2.01 -15.55 -3.99
CA LEU A 83 3.03 -16.29 -3.23
C LEU A 83 2.43 -17.04 -2.03
N LEU A 84 1.30 -16.57 -1.50
CA LEU A 84 0.60 -17.21 -0.39
C LEU A 84 -0.50 -18.13 -0.90
N ARG A 85 -0.62 -19.34 -0.34
CA ARG A 85 -1.80 -20.19 -0.54
C ARG A 85 -3.04 -19.50 0.01
N LYS A 86 -4.19 -19.62 -0.69
CA LYS A 86 -5.46 -19.06 -0.21
C LYS A 86 -5.79 -19.60 1.19
N GLY A 87 -6.15 -18.70 2.10
CA GLY A 87 -6.39 -19.02 3.52
C GLY A 87 -5.12 -19.11 4.37
N GLY A 88 -3.94 -18.91 3.78
CA GLY A 88 -2.67 -18.85 4.48
C GLY A 88 -2.52 -17.64 5.40
N CYS A 89 -1.37 -17.54 6.06
CA CYS A 89 -1.07 -16.52 7.05
C CYS A 89 -0.11 -15.47 6.51
N VAL A 90 -0.40 -14.18 6.74
CA VAL A 90 0.56 -13.09 6.53
C VAL A 90 1.08 -12.58 7.87
N VAL A 91 2.40 -12.46 7.99
CA VAL A 91 3.05 -11.79 9.11
C VAL A 91 3.58 -10.45 8.64
N VAL A 92 2.98 -9.36 9.10
CA VAL A 92 3.42 -8.00 8.83
C VAL A 92 4.39 -7.56 9.92
N VAL A 93 5.64 -7.26 9.54
CA VAL A 93 6.68 -6.76 10.45
C VAL A 93 6.77 -5.25 10.31
N ASN A 94 6.14 -4.51 11.22
CA ASN A 94 6.10 -3.06 11.22
C ASN A 94 5.73 -2.53 12.62
N GLU A 95 6.35 -1.43 13.06
CA GLU A 95 6.03 -0.81 14.36
C GLU A 95 4.63 -0.17 14.40
N MET A 96 4.04 0.04 13.22
CA MET A 96 2.71 0.58 12.95
C MET A 96 2.36 1.75 13.86
N HIS A 97 3.17 2.80 13.80
CA HIS A 97 2.90 3.99 14.59
C HIS A 97 1.59 4.64 14.15
N TYR A 98 0.77 5.04 15.11
CA TYR A 98 -0.39 5.90 14.87
C TYR A 98 0.04 7.35 14.63
N LYS A 99 0.71 7.60 13.50
CA LYS A 99 1.22 8.92 13.11
C LYS A 99 0.73 9.29 11.73
N TRP A 100 0.31 10.54 11.59
CA TRP A 100 -0.23 11.10 10.36
C TRP A 100 0.51 12.41 10.07
N SER A 101 0.97 12.59 8.83
CA SER A 101 1.63 13.82 8.39
C SER A 101 0.55 14.81 7.98
N GLU A 102 0.24 15.80 8.80
CA GLU A 102 -0.77 16.81 8.47
C GLU A 102 -0.12 17.98 7.69
N PRO A 103 -0.79 18.53 6.67
CA PRO A 103 -2.13 18.17 6.18
C PRO A 103 -2.17 17.00 5.16
N ALA A 104 -1.02 16.47 4.74
CA ALA A 104 -0.92 15.46 3.68
C ALA A 104 -1.75 14.19 3.90
N HIS A 105 -1.98 13.80 5.16
CA HIS A 105 -2.73 12.62 5.56
C HIS A 105 -4.08 12.93 6.19
N THR A 106 -4.56 14.17 6.14
CA THR A 106 -5.85 14.55 6.75
C THR A 106 -6.99 13.67 6.22
N THR A 107 -7.08 13.50 4.90
CA THR A 107 -8.04 12.59 4.26
C THR A 107 -7.91 11.15 4.74
N TYR A 108 -6.67 10.64 4.84
CA TYR A 108 -6.43 9.23 5.20
C TYR A 108 -6.79 8.95 6.65
N LYS A 109 -6.46 9.89 7.55
CA LYS A 109 -6.81 9.80 8.96
C LYS A 109 -8.32 9.82 9.14
N GLU A 110 -9.03 10.71 8.44
CA GLU A 110 -10.49 10.78 8.53
C GLU A 110 -11.19 9.54 7.97
N LEU A 111 -10.70 8.99 6.86
CA LEU A 111 -11.21 7.71 6.36
C LEU A 111 -10.96 6.60 7.38
N PHE A 112 -9.75 6.54 7.94
CA PHE A 112 -9.39 5.53 8.91
C PHE A 112 -10.29 5.61 10.16
N GLU A 113 -10.37 6.79 10.77
CA GLU A 113 -11.09 7.01 12.03
C GLU A 113 -12.60 6.92 11.88
N ASN A 114 -13.16 7.40 10.76
CA ASN A 114 -14.62 7.50 10.61
C ASN A 114 -15.22 6.32 9.85
N VAL A 115 -14.46 5.63 9.01
CA VAL A 115 -14.99 4.55 8.16
C VAL A 115 -14.33 3.22 8.51
N VAL A 116 -13.02 3.09 8.35
CA VAL A 116 -12.36 1.77 8.47
C VAL A 116 -12.49 1.20 9.89
N ALA A 117 -12.11 1.98 10.90
CA ALA A 117 -12.12 1.52 12.29
C ALA A 117 -13.54 1.29 12.86
N ASN A 118 -14.55 2.03 12.38
CA ASN A 118 -15.91 2.00 12.95
C ASN A 118 -16.88 1.10 12.17
N HIS A 119 -16.69 0.95 10.86
CA HIS A 119 -17.65 0.32 9.96
C HIS A 119 -17.11 -0.95 9.28
N GLY A 120 -15.89 -1.39 9.63
CA GLY A 120 -15.37 -2.67 9.16
C GLY A 120 -14.93 -2.69 7.69
N GLY A 121 -14.88 -1.55 7.01
CA GLY A 121 -14.16 -1.41 5.75
C GLY A 121 -15.02 -1.39 4.48
N LEU A 122 -14.65 -2.22 3.49
CA LEU A 122 -14.91 -2.03 2.06
C LEU A 122 -16.39 -2.05 1.65
N GLU A 123 -17.22 -2.82 2.35
CA GLU A 123 -18.64 -3.00 2.00
C GLU A 123 -19.44 -1.70 2.11
N GLU A 124 -19.03 -0.81 3.02
CA GLU A 124 -19.72 0.44 3.30
C GLU A 124 -19.07 1.66 2.64
N PHE A 125 -18.07 1.46 1.76
CA PHE A 125 -17.32 2.58 1.21
C PHE A 125 -18.16 3.52 0.35
N GLU A 126 -19.07 2.98 -0.48
CA GLU A 126 -19.84 3.76 -1.43
C GLU A 126 -20.67 4.87 -0.76
N GLN A 127 -21.30 4.60 0.39
CA GLN A 127 -22.11 5.59 1.12
C GLN A 127 -21.29 6.77 1.67
N PHE A 128 -19.98 6.59 1.90
CA PHE A 128 -19.13 7.66 2.42
C PHE A 128 -18.45 8.48 1.33
N GLN A 129 -18.28 7.95 0.11
CA GLN A 129 -17.50 8.59 -0.95
C GLN A 129 -18.00 9.99 -1.32
N GLU A 130 -19.32 10.19 -1.43
CA GLU A 130 -19.90 11.49 -1.79
C GLU A 130 -19.54 12.56 -0.74
N SER A 131 -19.62 12.22 0.55
CA SER A 131 -19.29 13.14 1.64
C SER A 131 -17.82 13.56 1.62
N PHE A 132 -16.90 12.67 1.25
CA PHE A 132 -15.47 12.98 1.10
C PHE A 132 -15.18 13.74 -0.20
N ALA A 133 -15.89 13.46 -1.29
CA ALA A 133 -15.75 14.14 -2.57
C ALA A 133 -16.21 15.60 -2.52
N THR A 134 -17.26 15.87 -1.73
CA THR A 134 -17.89 17.20 -1.60
C THR A 134 -17.41 17.98 -0.37
N ASN A 135 -16.46 17.43 0.41
CA ASN A 135 -15.93 18.11 1.59
C ASN A 135 -15.03 19.29 1.20
N ASP A 136 -15.50 20.52 1.41
CA ASP A 136 -14.78 21.74 1.04
C ASP A 136 -13.39 21.82 1.69
N ARG A 137 -13.23 21.42 2.95
CA ARG A 137 -11.92 21.45 3.63
C ARG A 137 -10.92 20.48 3.01
N LEU A 138 -11.34 19.25 2.69
CA LEU A 138 -10.46 18.28 2.02
C LEU A 138 -10.12 18.73 0.59
N ASN A 139 -11.10 19.31 -0.11
CA ASN A 139 -10.91 19.86 -1.44
C ASN A 139 -9.94 21.05 -1.45
N ASP A 140 -9.97 21.91 -0.43
CA ASP A 140 -9.03 23.02 -0.31
C ASP A 140 -7.60 22.54 -0.05
N ILE A 141 -7.42 21.51 0.80
CA ILE A 141 -6.11 20.86 1.00
C ILE A 141 -5.57 20.32 -0.32
N TYR A 142 -6.41 19.65 -1.11
CA TYR A 142 -6.03 19.11 -2.42
C TYR A 142 -5.70 20.22 -3.43
N ARG A 143 -6.56 21.23 -3.55
CA ARG A 143 -6.37 22.37 -4.47
C ARG A 143 -5.12 23.18 -4.16
N ALA A 144 -4.73 23.26 -2.88
CA ALA A 144 -3.49 23.88 -2.45
C ALA A 144 -2.24 22.99 -2.68
N GLY A 145 -2.41 21.74 -3.12
CA GLY A 145 -1.31 20.80 -3.35
C GLY A 145 -0.69 20.26 -2.07
N HIS A 146 -1.43 20.29 -0.96
CA HIS A 146 -0.94 19.90 0.37
C HIS A 146 -1.32 18.48 0.78
N GLY A 147 -2.22 17.85 0.04
CA GLY A 147 -2.65 16.47 0.25
C GLY A 147 -3.43 15.95 -0.97
N PRO A 148 -3.83 14.67 -0.97
CA PRO A 148 -4.59 14.09 -2.07
C PRO A 148 -6.06 14.49 -1.99
N ALA A 149 -6.80 14.28 -3.09
CA ALA A 149 -8.25 14.46 -3.11
C ALA A 149 -8.94 13.62 -2.01
N GLY A 150 -10.08 14.09 -1.50
CA GLY A 150 -10.81 13.43 -0.41
C GLY A 150 -11.13 11.95 -0.68
N VAL A 151 -11.46 11.61 -1.93
CA VAL A 151 -11.74 10.22 -2.33
C VAL A 151 -10.49 9.34 -2.44
N HIS A 152 -9.29 9.90 -2.49
CA HIS A 152 -8.05 9.14 -2.68
C HIS A 152 -7.78 8.13 -1.56
N GLY A 153 -8.21 8.42 -0.32
CA GLY A 153 -8.07 7.49 0.80
C GLY A 153 -8.75 6.15 0.52
N PHE A 154 -9.91 6.16 -0.14
CA PHE A 154 -10.68 4.94 -0.43
C PHE A 154 -9.88 4.01 -1.34
N TYR A 155 -9.22 4.57 -2.37
CA TYR A 155 -8.33 3.82 -3.25
C TYR A 155 -7.15 3.19 -2.51
N MET A 156 -6.58 3.89 -1.52
CA MET A 156 -5.47 3.35 -0.73
C MET A 156 -5.88 2.08 0.03
N TYR A 157 -7.09 2.06 0.59
CA TYR A 157 -7.57 0.87 1.31
C TYR A 157 -8.07 -0.22 0.37
N THR A 158 -8.80 0.12 -0.70
CA THR A 158 -9.34 -0.87 -1.65
C THR A 158 -8.27 -1.63 -2.41
N TRP A 159 -7.05 -1.09 -2.53
CA TRP A 159 -5.92 -1.83 -3.07
C TRP A 159 -5.57 -3.09 -2.28
N ALA A 160 -5.84 -3.12 -0.98
CA ALA A 160 -5.65 -4.30 -0.16
C ALA A 160 -6.74 -5.37 -0.35
N ALA A 161 -7.85 -5.08 -1.05
CA ALA A 161 -9.00 -5.97 -1.15
C ALA A 161 -8.63 -7.38 -1.61
N HIS A 162 -7.80 -7.51 -2.65
CA HIS A 162 -7.37 -8.83 -3.12
C HIS A 162 -6.56 -9.61 -2.08
N GLY A 163 -5.70 -8.93 -1.31
CA GLY A 163 -4.99 -9.55 -0.19
C GLY A 163 -5.96 -9.95 0.93
N MET A 164 -6.85 -9.05 1.32
CA MET A 164 -7.84 -9.29 2.37
C MET A 164 -8.78 -10.46 2.05
N ASP A 165 -9.18 -10.64 0.79
CA ASP A 165 -10.04 -11.75 0.35
C ASP A 165 -9.33 -13.12 0.31
N ASN A 166 -8.00 -13.13 0.23
CA ASN A 166 -7.21 -14.35 0.07
C ASN A 166 -6.47 -14.78 1.33
N VAL A 167 -6.13 -13.84 2.21
CA VAL A 167 -5.39 -14.11 3.44
C VAL A 167 -6.35 -14.61 4.52
N GLY A 168 -6.05 -15.76 5.13
CA GLY A 168 -6.87 -16.31 6.21
C GLY A 168 -6.64 -15.62 7.55
N LYS A 169 -5.41 -15.15 7.80
CA LYS A 169 -5.08 -14.41 9.01
C LYS A 169 -3.87 -13.50 8.82
N VAL A 170 -3.93 -12.31 9.42
CA VAL A 170 -2.82 -11.35 9.48
C VAL A 170 -2.32 -11.25 10.92
N PHE A 171 -1.00 -11.31 11.11
CA PHE A 171 -0.35 -11.00 12.38
C PHE A 171 0.54 -9.77 12.22
N LEU A 172 0.41 -8.81 13.13
CA LEU A 172 1.32 -7.69 13.23
C LEU A 172 2.41 -7.97 14.26
N VAL A 173 3.67 -7.86 13.86
CA VAL A 173 4.84 -7.96 14.74
C VAL A 173 5.48 -6.58 14.87
N GLY A 174 5.66 -6.13 16.11
CA GLY A 174 6.27 -4.85 16.44
C GLY A 174 5.28 -3.72 16.73
N GLY A 175 3.97 -3.95 16.57
CA GLY A 175 2.93 -2.95 16.79
C GLY A 175 3.07 -2.25 18.15
N THR A 176 3.25 -0.93 18.11
CA THR A 176 3.45 -0.08 19.31
C THR A 176 2.17 0.65 19.75
N ASP A 177 1.17 0.75 18.87
CA ASP A 177 -0.12 1.38 19.13
C ASP A 177 -1.25 0.47 18.63
N LYS A 178 -2.25 0.22 19.49
CA LYS A 178 -3.35 -0.69 19.18
C LYS A 178 -4.34 -0.13 18.17
N ARG A 179 -4.42 1.20 18.02
CA ARG A 179 -5.39 1.82 17.10
C ARG A 179 -5.07 1.53 15.64
N GLY A 180 -3.80 1.30 15.30
CA GLY A 180 -3.41 1.07 13.91
C GLY A 180 -3.90 -0.28 13.37
N SER A 181 -4.00 -1.30 14.22
CA SER A 181 -4.22 -2.68 13.76
C SER A 181 -5.62 -2.95 13.22
N ASP A 182 -6.59 -2.08 13.45
CA ASP A 182 -7.98 -2.23 12.95
C ASP A 182 -8.06 -2.15 11.40
N VAL A 183 -6.96 -1.77 10.75
CA VAL A 183 -6.82 -1.66 9.29
C VAL A 183 -6.34 -2.96 8.62
N LEU A 184 -5.92 -3.97 9.38
CA LEU A 184 -5.37 -5.23 8.85
C LEU A 184 -6.40 -6.35 8.87
#